data_AF-A0A655A6D5-F1
#
_entry.id   AF-A0A655A6D5-F1
#
_cell.length_a   1.000
_cell.length_b   1.000
_cell.length_c   1.000
_cell.angle_alpha   90.00
_cell.angle_beta   90.00
_cell.angle_gamma   90.00
#
_symmetry.space_group_name_H-M   'P 1'
#
loop_
_entity.id
_entity.type
_entity.pdbx_description
1 polymer ?
#
loop_
_entity_poly.entity_id
_entity_poly.type
_entity_poly.pdbx_seq_one_letter_code
_entity_poly.pdbx_strand_id
1 'polypeptide(L)'
;MPVSIHTSADWTRTRLSDLGHPRHIDDVACRFPELTILMSHGGYPWVLQACLIAWKHPNVYLELAAHRPKYFASPGAGWEPLMRFGQTTIRNKIVYGTGGFLINRPYLQLCDEMRALPVPREVLEDWLWRNATRVLRLDT
;
A
#
# COMPACT_ATOMS: atom_id res chain seq x y z
N MET A 1 12.07 -13.64 4.29
CA MET A 1 11.81 -12.49 5.19
C MET A 1 11.38 -11.32 4.30
N PRO A 2 10.22 -10.70 4.54
CA PRO A 2 9.75 -9.57 3.74
C PRO A 2 10.54 -8.29 4.04
N VAL A 3 10.68 -7.44 3.03
CA VAL A 3 11.34 -6.13 3.14
C VAL A 3 10.35 -5.02 2.79
N SER A 4 10.29 -4.00 3.65
CA SER A 4 9.51 -2.79 3.41
C SER A 4 10.42 -1.71 2.84
N ILE A 5 10.03 -1.09 1.73
CA ILE A 5 10.81 -0.04 1.05
C ILE A 5 9.90 1.18 0.88
N HIS A 6 10.38 2.36 1.28
CA HIS A 6 9.67 3.63 1.05
C HIS A 6 9.60 3.94 -0.44
N THR A 7 8.40 3.87 -1.01
CA THR A 7 8.17 4.03 -2.46
C THR A 7 7.01 4.97 -2.71
N SER A 8 7.13 6.19 -2.20
CA SER A 8 6.12 7.25 -2.34
C SER A 8 6.79 8.61 -2.24
N ALA A 9 5.98 9.67 -2.26
CA ALA A 9 6.41 11.02 -2.00
C ALA A 9 7.28 11.08 -0.74
N ASP A 10 8.46 11.67 -0.91
CA ASP A 10 9.28 12.14 0.19
C ASP A 10 8.97 13.63 0.40
N TRP A 11 8.77 14.00 1.66
CA TRP A 11 8.47 15.38 2.09
C TRP A 11 9.74 16.20 2.37
N THR A 12 10.93 15.61 2.21
CA THR A 12 12.18 16.37 2.27
C THR A 12 12.21 17.44 1.17
N ARG A 13 12.77 18.60 1.50
CA ARG A 13 12.88 19.74 0.56
C ARG A 13 14.21 19.75 -0.19
N THR A 14 15.09 18.79 0.09
CA THR A 14 16.49 18.75 -0.37
C THR A 14 16.76 17.64 -1.36
N ARG A 15 15.77 16.78 -1.64
CA ARG A 15 15.85 15.68 -2.59
C ARG A 15 14.62 15.68 -3.49
N LEU A 16 14.80 15.15 -4.70
CA LEU A 16 13.72 15.03 -5.68
C LEU A 16 12.79 13.89 -5.26
N SER A 17 11.48 14.10 -5.40
CA SER A 17 10.48 13.09 -5.07
C SER A 17 10.65 11.79 -5.88
N ASP A 18 11.24 11.86 -7.08
CA ASP A 18 11.46 10.69 -7.95
C ASP A 18 12.30 9.57 -7.29
N LEU A 19 13.09 9.87 -6.25
CA LEU A 19 13.80 8.82 -5.49
C LEU A 19 12.85 7.79 -4.85
N GLY A 20 11.62 8.21 -4.53
CA GLY A 20 10.57 7.33 -4.02
C GLY A 20 9.67 6.75 -5.10
N HIS A 21 9.97 6.94 -6.39
CA HIS A 21 9.09 6.51 -7.47
C HIS A 21 9.00 4.96 -7.53
N PRO A 22 7.78 4.38 -7.57
CA PRO A 22 7.59 2.92 -7.62
C PRO A 22 8.32 2.20 -8.75
N ARG A 23 8.62 2.87 -9.87
CA ARG A 23 9.38 2.32 -11.01
C ARG A 23 10.70 1.68 -10.60
N HIS A 24 11.35 2.17 -9.54
CA HIS A 24 12.62 1.61 -9.07
C HIS A 24 12.44 0.20 -8.48
N ILE A 25 11.25 -0.13 -7.98
CA ILE A 25 10.92 -1.48 -7.51
C ILE A 25 10.79 -2.46 -8.66
N ASP A 26 10.41 -2.01 -9.85
CA ASP A 26 10.27 -2.90 -11.01
C ASP A 26 11.62 -3.56 -11.37
N ASP A 27 12.72 -2.80 -11.37
CA ASP A 27 14.07 -3.34 -11.60
C ASP A 27 14.49 -4.31 -10.49
N VAL A 28 14.24 -3.96 -9.22
CA VAL A 28 14.57 -4.83 -8.07
C VAL A 28 13.79 -6.15 -8.15
N ALA A 29 12.48 -6.09 -8.40
CA ALA A 29 11.63 -7.27 -8.49
C ALA A 29 12.00 -8.17 -9.69
N CYS A 30 12.43 -7.59 -10.82
CA CYS A 30 12.97 -8.38 -11.94
C CYS A 30 14.24 -9.15 -11.56
N ARG A 31 15.14 -8.55 -10.78
CA ARG A 31 16.42 -9.17 -10.39
C ARG A 31 16.29 -10.15 -9.23
N PHE A 32 15.32 -9.93 -8.34
CA PHE A 32 15.10 -10.73 -7.14
C PHE A 32 13.63 -11.20 -7.08
N PRO A 33 13.19 -12.08 -7.99
CA PRO A 33 11.77 -12.45 -8.11
C PRO A 33 11.22 -13.14 -6.86
N GLU A 34 12.06 -13.83 -6.08
CA GLU A 34 11.69 -14.51 -4.83
C GLU A 34 11.60 -13.56 -3.62
N LEU A 35 12.07 -12.31 -3.75
CA LEU A 35 12.05 -11.35 -2.65
C LEU A 35 10.64 -10.80 -2.45
N THR A 36 10.11 -10.95 -1.24
CA THR A 36 8.85 -10.30 -0.84
C THR A 36 9.08 -8.83 -0.51
N ILE A 37 8.46 -7.94 -1.28
CA ILE A 37 8.61 -6.49 -1.18
C ILE A 37 7.27 -5.84 -0.80
N LEU A 38 7.26 -5.03 0.25
CA LEU A 38 6.18 -4.12 0.60
C LEU A 38 6.56 -2.70 0.14
N MET A 39 5.83 -2.18 -0.85
CA MET A 39 5.91 -0.79 -1.30
C MET A 39 5.18 0.10 -0.29
N SER A 40 5.93 0.73 0.61
CA SER A 40 5.37 1.58 1.66
C SER A 40 4.70 2.82 1.07
N HIS A 41 3.54 3.15 1.66
CA HIS A 41 2.69 4.30 1.35
C HIS A 41 2.03 4.27 -0.04
N GLY A 42 1.74 3.06 -0.53
CA GLY A 42 0.81 2.83 -1.65
C GLY A 42 1.24 3.45 -2.99
N GLY A 43 2.50 3.86 -3.13
CA GLY A 43 2.98 4.50 -4.35
C GLY A 43 2.63 5.98 -4.50
N TYR A 44 2.03 6.63 -3.50
CA TYR A 44 1.48 7.98 -3.67
C TYR A 44 2.55 9.00 -4.11
N PRO A 45 2.32 9.86 -5.14
CA PRO A 45 1.10 10.02 -5.93
C PRO A 45 1.00 9.10 -7.17
N TRP A 46 2.01 8.28 -7.45
CA TRP A 46 2.04 7.33 -8.58
C TRP A 46 1.26 6.04 -8.34
N VAL A 47 0.08 6.14 -7.72
CA VAL A 47 -0.72 5.00 -7.25
C VAL A 47 -1.06 4.02 -8.39
N LEU A 48 -1.37 4.54 -9.59
CA LEU A 48 -1.64 3.70 -10.76
C LEU A 48 -0.43 2.83 -11.14
N GLN A 49 0.78 3.41 -11.12
CA GLN A 49 1.98 2.66 -11.47
C GLN A 49 2.32 1.64 -10.38
N ALA A 50 2.13 1.98 -9.11
CA ALA A 50 2.32 1.04 -8.02
C ALA A 50 1.33 -0.14 -8.11
N CYS A 51 0.07 0.11 -8.48
CA CYS A 51 -0.90 -0.97 -8.76
C CYS A 51 -0.43 -1.87 -9.91
N LEU A 52 0.10 -1.29 -11.00
CA LEU A 52 0.65 -2.04 -12.12
C LEU A 52 1.82 -2.94 -11.70
N ILE A 53 2.76 -2.42 -10.91
CA ILE A 53 3.94 -3.17 -10.46
C ILE A 53 3.54 -4.31 -9.51
N ALA A 54 2.62 -4.05 -8.58
CA ALA A 54 2.09 -5.08 -7.67
C ALA A 54 1.29 -6.17 -8.43
N TRP A 55 0.63 -5.81 -9.54
CA TRP A 55 -0.02 -6.79 -10.40
C TRP A 55 0.99 -7.62 -11.19
N LYS A 56 2.03 -6.96 -11.75
CA LYS A 56 3.07 -7.57 -12.57
C LYS A 56 3.89 -8.61 -11.80
N HIS A 57 4.21 -8.34 -10.54
CA HIS A 57 5.15 -9.16 -9.76
C HIS A 57 4.46 -9.93 -8.62
N PRO A 58 4.58 -11.27 -8.58
CA PRO A 58 3.92 -12.09 -7.56
C PRO A 58 4.32 -11.75 -6.12
N ASN A 59 5.53 -11.26 -5.90
CA ASN A 59 6.05 -11.00 -4.56
C ASN A 59 6.10 -9.50 -4.19
N VAL A 60 5.39 -8.64 -4.94
CA VAL A 60 5.29 -7.20 -4.65
C VAL A 60 3.89 -6.85 -4.14
N TYR A 61 3.87 -6.11 -3.03
CA TYR A 61 2.67 -5.73 -2.27
C TYR A 61 2.65 -4.22 -2.05
N LEU A 62 1.46 -3.63 -1.86
CA LEU A 62 1.28 -2.22 -1.47
C LEU A 62 0.96 -2.14 0.01
N GLU A 63 1.66 -1.27 0.73
CA GLU A 63 1.40 -0.99 2.14
C GLU A 63 0.85 0.43 2.29
N LEU A 64 -0.25 0.63 3.04
CA LEU A 64 -1.05 1.86 3.02
C LEU A 64 -0.87 2.82 4.21
N ALA A 65 0.14 2.64 5.05
CA ALA A 65 0.41 3.52 6.20
C ALA A 65 0.75 4.96 5.77
N ALA A 66 0.80 5.85 6.76
CA ALA A 66 1.09 7.29 6.63
C ALA A 66 0.06 8.10 5.84
N HIS A 67 -1.03 7.48 5.40
CA HIS A 67 -2.18 8.17 4.82
C HIS A 67 -3.43 7.95 5.66
N ARG A 68 -4.27 8.98 5.77
CA ARG A 68 -5.57 8.82 6.40
C ARG A 68 -6.51 8.08 5.46
N PRO A 69 -7.11 6.94 5.88
CA PRO A 69 -7.91 6.12 5.00
C PRO A 69 -9.09 6.85 4.35
N LYS A 70 -9.71 7.81 5.03
CA LYS A 70 -10.83 8.58 4.46
C LYS A 70 -10.51 9.24 3.11
N TYR A 71 -9.23 9.51 2.82
CA TYR A 71 -8.81 10.12 1.56
C TYR A 71 -8.68 9.12 0.40
N PHE A 72 -8.62 7.81 0.67
CA PHE A 72 -8.58 6.80 -0.39
C PHE A 72 -9.85 6.83 -1.24
N ALA A 73 -11.00 7.14 -0.63
CA ALA A 73 -12.28 7.30 -1.32
C ALA A 73 -12.60 8.75 -1.72
N SER A 74 -11.69 9.71 -1.48
CA SER A 74 -11.92 11.12 -1.81
C SER A 74 -11.64 11.37 -3.30
N PRO A 75 -12.62 11.83 -4.09
CA PRO A 75 -12.41 12.14 -5.51
C PRO A 75 -11.31 13.19 -5.72
N GLY A 76 -10.45 12.96 -6.71
CA GLY A 76 -9.35 13.85 -7.07
C GLY A 76 -8.13 13.74 -6.15
N ALA A 77 -8.15 12.87 -5.13
CA ALA A 77 -7.02 12.68 -4.23
C ALA A 77 -5.90 11.84 -4.87
N GLY A 78 -6.16 11.14 -5.97
CA GLY A 78 -5.18 10.30 -6.69
C GLY A 78 -5.20 8.82 -6.30
N TRP A 79 -6.16 8.38 -5.49
CA TRP A 79 -6.30 7.01 -4.97
C TRP A 79 -7.29 6.16 -5.75
N GLU A 80 -7.92 6.70 -6.79
CA GLU A 80 -8.88 6.00 -7.66
C GLU A 80 -8.33 4.66 -8.19
N PRO A 81 -7.05 4.54 -8.59
CA PRO A 81 -6.49 3.25 -9.00
C PRO A 81 -6.50 2.22 -7.87
N LEU A 82 -6.14 2.61 -6.65
CA LEU A 82 -6.20 1.73 -5.47
C LEU A 82 -7.65 1.28 -5.22
N MET A 83 -8.60 2.22 -5.23
CA MET A 83 -10.01 1.89 -4.99
C MET A 83 -10.58 1.00 -6.09
N ARG A 84 -10.11 1.09 -7.33
CA ARG A 84 -10.57 0.24 -8.44
C ARG A 84 -9.91 -1.12 -8.47
N PHE A 85 -8.58 -1.17 -8.52
CA PHE A 85 -7.81 -2.40 -8.72
C PHE A 85 -7.52 -3.13 -7.40
N GLY A 86 -7.39 -2.40 -6.30
CA GLY A 86 -7.26 -2.93 -4.94
C GLY A 86 -8.45 -3.80 -4.54
N GLN A 87 -9.64 -3.55 -5.07
CA GLN A 87 -10.83 -4.35 -4.75
C GLN A 87 -10.92 -5.62 -5.61
N THR A 88 -10.14 -5.70 -6.68
CA THR A 88 -10.26 -6.72 -7.73
C THR A 88 -8.90 -7.35 -8.02
N THR A 89 -8.21 -6.88 -9.06
CA THR A 89 -6.99 -7.45 -9.63
C THR A 89 -5.88 -7.70 -8.62
N ILE A 90 -5.68 -6.78 -7.68
CA ILE A 90 -4.60 -6.83 -6.69
C ILE A 90 -5.12 -6.90 -5.26
N ARG A 91 -6.35 -7.41 -5.07
CA ARG A 91 -7.01 -7.54 -3.75
C ARG A 91 -6.14 -8.22 -2.69
N ASN A 92 -5.41 -9.26 -3.09
CA ASN A 92 -4.53 -10.03 -2.22
C ASN A 92 -3.13 -9.42 -2.04
N LYS A 93 -2.88 -8.21 -2.60
CA LYS A 93 -1.59 -7.50 -2.57
C LYS A 93 -1.59 -6.26 -1.68
N ILE A 94 -2.70 -5.92 -1.02
CA ILE A 94 -2.81 -4.71 -0.19
C ILE A 94 -2.60 -5.05 1.28
N VAL A 95 -1.72 -4.35 1.97
CA VAL A 95 -1.47 -4.49 3.41
C VAL A 95 -1.72 -3.16 4.07
N TYR A 96 -2.39 -3.16 5.22
CA TYR A 96 -2.66 -1.95 5.99
C TYR A 96 -1.80 -1.88 7.25
N GLY A 97 -0.99 -0.82 7.37
CA GLY A 97 -0.50 -0.29 8.64
C GLY A 97 -1.17 1.04 8.95
N THR A 98 -1.41 1.32 10.24
CA THR A 98 -2.06 2.61 10.61
C THR A 98 -1.13 3.80 10.40
N GLY A 99 0.19 3.63 10.60
CA GLY A 99 1.14 4.74 10.63
C GLY A 99 0.77 5.84 11.64
N GLY A 100 0.04 5.49 12.71
CA GLY A 100 -0.63 6.47 13.57
C GLY A 100 0.31 7.50 14.22
N PHE A 101 1.58 7.15 14.42
CA PHE A 101 2.60 8.07 14.91
C PHE A 101 2.91 9.20 13.91
N LEU A 102 2.95 8.91 12.61
CA LEU A 102 3.18 9.91 11.55
C LEU A 102 1.95 10.78 11.33
N ILE A 103 0.77 10.17 11.38
CA ILE A 103 -0.51 10.85 11.12
C ILE A 103 -0.96 11.66 12.34
N ASN A 104 -0.38 11.39 13.52
CA ASN A 104 -0.76 11.96 14.81
C ASN A 104 -2.26 11.80 15.10
N ARG A 105 -2.76 10.57 14.98
CA ARG A 105 -4.15 10.19 15.26
C ARG A 105 -4.23 8.86 16.02
N PRO A 106 -5.26 8.66 16.86
CA PRO A 106 -5.48 7.38 17.54
C PRO A 106 -5.63 6.23 16.54
N TYR A 107 -5.02 5.08 16.85
CA TYR A 107 -5.09 3.90 15.98
C TYR A 107 -6.52 3.44 15.72
N LEU A 108 -7.39 3.47 16.74
CA LEU A 108 -8.80 3.11 16.59
C LEU A 108 -9.51 4.00 15.57
N GLN A 109 -9.26 5.32 15.60
CA GLN A 109 -9.84 6.26 14.63
C GLN A 109 -9.42 5.91 13.20
N LEU A 110 -8.15 5.57 12.98
CA LEU A 110 -7.65 5.21 11.65
C LEU A 110 -8.23 3.86 11.18
N CYS A 111 -8.38 2.89 12.08
CA CYS A 111 -9.08 1.64 11.76
C CYS A 111 -10.56 1.86 11.42
N ASP A 112 -11.23 2.78 12.10
CA ASP A 112 -12.62 3.13 11.80
C ASP A 112 -12.76 3.83 10.44
N GLU A 113 -11.80 4.68 10.06
CA GLU A 113 -11.76 5.26 8.71
C GLU A 113 -11.59 4.19 7.62
N MET A 114 -10.74 3.17 7.83
CA MET A 114 -10.65 2.04 6.90
C MET A 114 -11.99 1.33 6.78
N ARG A 115 -12.68 1.09 7.91
CA ARG A 115 -13.99 0.43 7.93
C ARG A 115 -15.10 1.23 7.26
N ALA A 116 -14.96 2.55 7.21
CA ALA A 116 -15.91 3.44 6.56
C ALA A 116 -15.69 3.55 5.03
N LEU A 117 -14.66 2.93 4.47
CA LEU A 117 -14.43 2.93 3.03
C LEU A 117 -15.55 2.20 2.28
N PRO A 118 -15.92 2.63 1.06
CA PRO A 118 -16.91 1.97 0.21
C PRO A 118 -16.30 0.71 -0.44
N VAL A 119 -15.91 -0.25 0.39
CA VAL A 119 -15.23 -1.50 0.00
C VAL A 119 -15.99 -2.66 0.62
N PRO A 120 -16.26 -3.76 -0.12
CA PRO A 120 -16.90 -4.95 0.44
C PRO A 120 -16.14 -5.47 1.67
N ARG A 121 -16.89 -5.97 2.67
CA ARG A 121 -16.33 -6.37 3.96
C ARG A 121 -15.21 -7.40 3.82
N GLU A 122 -15.37 -8.37 2.94
CA GLU A 122 -14.39 -9.42 2.69
C GLU A 122 -13.09 -8.89 2.09
N VAL A 123 -13.16 -7.86 1.23
CA VAL A 123 -12.00 -7.17 0.66
C VAL A 123 -11.32 -6.35 1.75
N LEU A 124 -12.10 -5.67 2.58
CA LEU A 124 -11.59 -4.88 3.69
C LEU A 124 -10.86 -5.76 4.72
N GLU A 125 -11.37 -6.94 5.05
CA GLU A 125 -10.69 -7.90 5.93
C GLU A 125 -9.36 -8.38 5.32
N ASP A 126 -9.30 -8.56 4.00
CA ASP A 126 -8.05 -8.87 3.31
C ASP A 126 -7.02 -7.76 3.51
N TRP A 127 -7.40 -6.51 3.29
CA TRP A 127 -6.52 -5.36 3.44
C TRP A 127 -6.09 -5.12 4.89
N LEU A 128 -7.02 -5.25 5.84
CA LEU A 128 -6.78 -4.98 7.26
C LEU A 128 -5.85 -5.99 7.91
N TRP A 129 -5.97 -7.28 7.56
CA TRP A 129 -5.18 -8.29 8.27
C TRP A 129 -4.88 -9.57 7.48
N ARG A 130 -5.80 -10.13 6.66
CA ARG A 130 -5.55 -11.46 6.07
C ARG A 130 -4.34 -11.47 5.14
N ASN A 131 -4.14 -10.39 4.38
CA ASN A 131 -2.97 -10.24 3.51
C ASN A 131 -1.68 -10.14 4.33
N ALA A 132 -1.69 -9.37 5.42
CA ALA A 132 -0.56 -9.24 6.33
C ALA A 132 -0.18 -10.58 6.97
N THR A 133 -1.16 -11.35 7.46
CA THR A 133 -0.95 -12.69 8.02
C THR A 133 -0.20 -13.60 7.04
N ARG A 134 -0.61 -13.64 5.77
CA ARG A 134 0.07 -14.47 4.75
C ARG A 134 1.47 -13.98 4.39
N VAL A 135 1.66 -12.66 4.25
CA VAL A 135 2.96 -12.06 3.90
C VAL A 135 3.98 -12.26 5.04
N LEU A 136 3.53 -12.13 6.28
CA LEU A 136 4.36 -12.25 7.48
C LEU A 136 4.45 -13.69 8.01
N ARG A 137 3.69 -14.64 7.44
CA ARG A 137 3.61 -16.05 7.86
C ARG A 137 3.26 -16.18 9.35
N LEU A 138 2.17 -15.53 9.75
CA LEU A 138 1.67 -15.54 11.14
C LEU A 138 0.59 -16.60 11.38
N ASP A 139 0.24 -17.37 10.35
CA ASP A 139 -0.71 -18.48 10.34
C ASP A 139 -0.08 -19.83 10.73
N THR A 140 1.22 -19.83 11.08
CA THR A 140 2.00 -21.01 11.46
C THR A 140 2.17 -21.13 12.97
#